data_AF-A0A1A8G0X0-F1
#
_entry.id   AF-A0A1A8G0X0-F1
#
_cell.length_a   1.000
_cell.length_b   1.000
_cell.length_c   1.000
_cell.angle_alpha   90.00
_cell.angle_beta   90.00
_cell.angle_gamma   90.00
#
_symmetry.space_group_name_H-M   'P 1'
#
loop_
_entity.id
_entity.type
_entity.pdbx_description
1 polymer ?
#
loop_
_entity_poly.entity_id
_entity_poly.type
_entity_poly.pdbx_seq_one_letter_code
_entity_poly.pdbx_strand_id
1 'polypeptide(L)'
;KTLSMSHFGPESLEDAAVDYIIRNLDLYDVQTSVNDVINAMNMNPRISFPPEVDFGLISTLIGETCRVVFAMQTLDPPLDLAFASDGELYNDTKYRRSYDSEFTAPLVLYHVWPALTERGSVIVKGEAVTRRDAPWRRSRSRSVSPVRSRSLSPTRSLRFY
;
A
#
# COMPACT_ATOMS: atom_id res chain seq x y z
N LYS A 1 26.17 -0.80 17.27
CA LYS A 1 24.88 -1.02 17.94
C LYS A 1 24.97 -2.41 18.56
N THR A 2 25.34 -2.49 19.83
CA THR A 2 25.49 -3.75 20.55
C THR A 2 24.14 -4.00 21.22
N LEU A 3 23.38 -4.98 20.74
CA LEU A 3 22.12 -5.35 21.36
C LEU A 3 22.41 -5.86 22.77
N SER A 4 21.70 -5.34 23.77
CA SER A 4 21.78 -5.79 25.15
C SER A 4 21.46 -7.28 25.24
N MET A 5 22.41 -8.07 25.70
CA MET A 5 22.28 -9.51 25.90
C MET A 5 21.47 -9.77 27.18
N SER A 6 20.17 -9.49 27.16
CA SER A 6 19.26 -9.81 28.26
C SER A 6 18.49 -11.09 27.96
N HIS A 7 19.22 -12.16 27.58
CA HIS A 7 18.72 -13.53 27.69
C HIS A 7 19.27 -14.11 28.99
N PHE A 8 18.39 -14.58 29.86
CA PHE A 8 18.72 -15.12 31.19
C PHE A 8 18.43 -16.63 31.28
N GLY A 9 18.18 -17.29 30.13
CA GLY A 9 17.88 -18.72 30.05
C GLY A 9 19.13 -19.57 29.87
N PRO A 10 19.04 -20.89 30.13
CA PRO A 10 20.12 -21.84 29.86
C PRO A 10 20.32 -22.15 28.36
N GLU A 11 19.31 -21.90 27.52
CA GLU A 11 19.38 -22.09 26.06
C GLU A 11 20.24 -21.02 25.35
N SER A 12 20.66 -21.24 24.10
CA SER A 12 21.34 -20.19 23.34
C SER A 12 20.34 -19.08 22.94
N LEU A 13 20.83 -17.86 22.69
CA LEU A 13 19.99 -16.77 22.20
C LEU A 13 19.31 -17.14 20.86
N GLU A 14 20.03 -17.88 20.01
CA GLU A 14 19.52 -18.38 18.73
C GLU A 14 18.40 -19.39 18.95
N ASP A 15 18.58 -20.35 19.87
CA ASP A 15 17.54 -21.34 20.22
C ASP A 15 16.33 -20.67 20.87
N ALA A 16 16.53 -19.71 21.77
CA ALA A 16 15.44 -18.94 22.39
C ALA A 16 14.65 -18.12 21.36
N ALA A 17 15.34 -17.52 20.38
CA ALA A 17 14.70 -16.80 19.28
C ALA A 17 13.93 -17.75 18.38
N VAL A 18 14.50 -18.91 18.05
CA VAL A 18 13.82 -19.96 17.26
C VAL A 18 12.59 -20.49 17.99
N ASP A 19 12.68 -20.80 19.28
CA ASP A 19 11.55 -21.26 20.10
C ASP A 19 10.48 -20.19 20.25
N TYR A 20 10.87 -18.93 20.39
CA TYR A 20 9.93 -17.80 20.37
C TYR A 20 9.22 -17.71 19.01
N ILE A 21 9.96 -17.80 17.90
CA ILE A 21 9.39 -17.78 16.55
C ILE A 21 8.42 -18.95 16.37
N ILE A 22 8.81 -20.17 16.74
CA ILE A 22 7.97 -21.37 16.63
C ILE A 22 6.70 -21.23 17.49
N ARG A 23 6.82 -20.84 18.77
CA ARG A 23 5.67 -20.62 19.66
C ARG A 23 4.72 -19.54 19.18
N ASN A 24 5.22 -18.46 18.59
CA ASN A 24 4.38 -17.36 18.13
C ASN A 24 3.84 -17.59 16.71
N LEU A 25 4.49 -18.40 15.88
CA LEU A 25 3.96 -18.85 14.59
C LEU A 25 2.81 -19.86 14.73
N ASP A 26 2.83 -20.71 15.76
CA ASP A 26 1.71 -21.63 16.06
C ASP A 26 0.40 -20.90 16.43
N LEU A 27 0.48 -19.63 16.85
CA LEU A 27 -0.68 -18.79 17.16
C LEU A 27 -1.22 -18.03 15.94
N TYR A 28 -0.46 -17.95 14.84
CA TYR A 28 -0.89 -17.20 13.67
C TYR A 28 -1.85 -18.02 12.82
N ASP A 29 -3.12 -17.63 12.84
CA ASP A 29 -4.12 -18.18 11.93
C ASP A 29 -3.93 -17.63 10.50
N VAL A 30 -3.02 -18.28 9.78
CA VAL A 30 -2.73 -18.01 8.36
C VAL A 30 -4.00 -18.14 7.53
N GLN A 31 -4.91 -19.06 7.85
CA GLN A 31 -6.11 -19.29 7.05
C GLN A 31 -7.06 -18.09 7.11
N THR A 32 -7.25 -17.53 8.30
CA THR A 32 -8.02 -16.28 8.44
C THR A 32 -7.41 -15.15 7.63
N SER A 33 -6.09 -14.98 7.66
CA SER A 33 -5.40 -13.94 6.88
C SER A 33 -5.50 -14.15 5.37
N VAL A 34 -5.39 -15.39 4.90
CA VAL A 34 -5.59 -15.74 3.48
C VAL A 34 -7.00 -15.37 3.03
N ASN A 35 -8.02 -15.68 3.84
CA ASN A 35 -9.41 -15.35 3.53
C ASN A 35 -9.63 -13.83 3.44
N ASP A 36 -9.04 -13.05 4.35
CA ASP A 36 -9.11 -11.60 4.31
C ASP A 36 -8.50 -11.02 3.02
N VAL A 37 -7.36 -11.55 2.59
CA VAL A 37 -6.72 -11.14 1.33
C VAL A 37 -7.61 -11.50 0.13
N ILE A 38 -8.17 -12.71 0.09
CA ILE A 38 -9.09 -13.14 -0.97
C ILE A 38 -10.32 -12.24 -1.03
N ASN A 39 -10.91 -11.92 0.12
CA ASN A 39 -12.07 -11.02 0.21
C ASN A 39 -11.72 -9.61 -0.28
N ALA A 40 -10.57 -9.06 0.12
CA ALA A 40 -10.12 -7.75 -0.34
C ALA A 40 -9.86 -7.72 -1.86
N MET A 41 -9.28 -8.78 -2.41
CA MET A 41 -9.07 -8.89 -3.86
C MET A 41 -10.39 -8.98 -4.63
N ASN A 42 -11.36 -9.76 -4.12
CA ASN A 42 -12.70 -9.87 -4.71
C ASN A 42 -13.45 -8.53 -4.76
N MET A 43 -13.19 -7.63 -3.81
CA MET A 43 -13.78 -6.29 -3.77
C MET A 43 -13.06 -5.27 -4.66
N ASN A 44 -11.85 -5.57 -5.15
CA ASN A 44 -11.05 -4.61 -5.90
C ASN A 44 -11.49 -4.56 -7.37
N PRO A 45 -12.05 -3.43 -7.85
CA PRO A 45 -12.60 -3.34 -9.21
C PRO A 45 -11.54 -3.39 -10.31
N ARG A 46 -10.24 -3.30 -9.96
CA ARG A 46 -9.13 -3.43 -10.93
C ARG A 46 -8.68 -4.87 -11.12
N ILE A 47 -9.04 -5.74 -10.18
CA ILE A 47 -8.68 -7.14 -10.21
C ILE A 47 -9.87 -7.87 -10.86
N SER A 48 -9.71 -8.24 -12.12
CA SER A 48 -10.68 -9.06 -12.85
C SER A 48 -10.03 -10.38 -13.21
N PHE A 49 -10.60 -11.48 -12.71
CA PHE A 49 -10.21 -12.81 -13.16
C PHE A 49 -11.17 -13.30 -14.25
N PRO A 50 -10.68 -14.07 -15.23
CA PRO A 50 -11.54 -14.93 -16.02
C PRO A 50 -12.37 -15.81 -15.08
N PRO A 51 -13.65 -16.08 -15.37
CA PRO A 51 -14.52 -16.87 -14.51
C PRO A 51 -14.01 -18.30 -14.25
N GLU A 52 -13.05 -18.77 -15.04
CA GLU A 52 -12.40 -20.08 -14.91
C GLU A 52 -11.20 -20.09 -13.93
N VAL A 53 -10.74 -18.92 -13.47
CA VAL A 53 -9.57 -18.79 -12.59
C VAL A 53 -10.03 -18.38 -11.20
N ASP A 54 -9.94 -19.30 -10.25
CA ASP A 54 -10.13 -19.00 -8.83
C ASP A 54 -8.82 -18.50 -8.19
N PHE A 55 -8.95 -17.88 -7.02
CA PHE A 55 -7.80 -17.52 -6.19
C PHE A 55 -7.08 -18.74 -5.60
N GLY A 56 -7.61 -19.95 -5.80
CA GLY A 56 -6.96 -21.21 -5.44
C GLY A 56 -5.60 -21.35 -6.11
N LEU A 57 -5.47 -20.90 -7.37
CA LEU A 57 -4.19 -20.90 -8.09
C LEU A 57 -3.07 -20.13 -7.36
N ILE A 58 -3.41 -19.02 -6.71
CA ILE A 58 -2.44 -18.18 -5.99
C ILE A 58 -2.54 -18.33 -4.47
N SER A 59 -3.38 -19.23 -3.96
CA SER A 59 -3.61 -19.42 -2.51
C SER A 59 -2.33 -19.74 -1.74
N THR A 60 -1.45 -20.57 -2.32
CA THR A 60 -0.14 -20.89 -1.72
C THR A 60 0.74 -19.65 -1.63
N LEU A 61 0.78 -18.82 -2.68
CA LEU A 61 1.53 -17.56 -2.67
C LEU A 61 0.99 -16.59 -1.61
N ILE A 62 -0.34 -16.48 -1.49
CA ILE A 62 -0.97 -15.64 -0.46
C ILE A 62 -0.58 -16.14 0.94
N GLY A 63 -0.68 -17.45 1.18
CA GLY A 63 -0.33 -18.05 2.47
C GLY A 63 1.12 -17.80 2.87
N GLU A 64 2.06 -18.01 1.96
CA GLU A 64 3.48 -17.73 2.21
C GLU A 64 3.74 -16.23 2.43
N THR A 65 3.06 -15.36 1.68
CA THR A 65 3.17 -13.91 1.88
C THR A 65 2.65 -13.49 3.26
N CYS A 66 1.52 -14.02 3.70
CA CYS A 66 0.97 -13.79 5.04
C CYS A 66 1.95 -14.21 6.15
N ARG A 67 2.60 -15.37 6.01
CA ARG A 67 3.64 -15.84 6.95
C ARG A 67 4.84 -14.90 7.00
N VAL A 68 5.31 -14.44 5.84
CA VAL A 68 6.43 -13.49 5.76
C VAL A 68 6.06 -12.17 6.42
N VAL A 69 4.87 -11.63 6.15
CA VAL A 69 4.40 -10.38 6.78
C VAL A 69 4.29 -10.52 8.29
N PHE A 70 3.81 -11.66 8.80
CA PHE A 70 3.80 -11.92 10.23
C PHE A 70 5.21 -11.96 10.82
N ALA A 71 6.15 -12.67 10.18
CA ALA A 71 7.54 -12.71 10.61
C ALA A 71 8.22 -11.32 10.57
N MET A 72 7.88 -10.47 9.60
CA MET A 72 8.36 -9.08 9.55
C MET A 72 7.94 -8.26 10.78
N GLN A 73 6.74 -8.51 11.32
CA GLN A 73 6.21 -7.84 12.50
C GLN A 73 6.84 -8.30 13.82
N THR A 74 7.43 -9.49 13.86
CA THR A 74 8.07 -10.04 15.07
C THR A 74 9.53 -9.62 15.22
N LEU A 75 10.11 -8.93 14.24
CA LEU A 75 11.47 -8.39 14.31
C LEU A 75 11.56 -7.21 15.30
N ASP A 76 12.76 -7.00 15.86
CA ASP A 76 13.10 -5.78 16.62
C ASP A 76 14.28 -5.04 15.97
N PRO A 77 14.05 -3.89 15.31
CA PRO A 77 12.75 -3.26 15.08
C PRO A 77 11.86 -3.98 14.05
N PRO A 78 10.53 -3.80 14.12
CA PRO A 78 9.62 -4.40 13.16
C PRO A 78 9.78 -3.77 11.77
N LEU A 79 9.66 -4.61 10.75
CA LEU A 79 9.60 -4.19 9.35
C LEU A 79 8.16 -3.91 8.93
N ASP A 80 7.97 -2.81 8.22
CA ASP A 80 6.65 -2.36 7.75
C ASP A 80 6.68 -1.98 6.26
N LEU A 81 5.51 -1.90 5.64
CA LEU A 81 5.35 -1.50 4.25
C LEU A 81 5.13 0.01 4.16
N ALA A 82 5.77 0.66 3.19
CA ALA A 82 5.48 2.05 2.89
C ALA A 82 4.02 2.20 2.44
N PHE A 83 3.29 3.11 3.09
CA PHE A 83 1.96 3.51 2.63
C PHE A 83 2.01 3.96 1.17
N ALA A 84 1.08 3.42 0.41
CA ALA A 84 0.93 3.64 -1.01
C ALA A 84 -0.52 3.98 -1.33
N SER A 85 -0.74 4.88 -2.28
CA SER A 85 -2.08 5.27 -2.70
C SER A 85 -2.21 5.33 -4.22
N ASP A 86 -3.40 5.01 -4.72
CA ASP A 86 -3.69 5.05 -6.15
C ASP A 86 -3.47 6.44 -6.74
N GLY A 87 -2.64 6.53 -7.78
CA GLY A 87 -2.38 7.80 -8.46
C GLY A 87 -1.53 8.77 -7.64
N GLU A 88 -0.71 8.28 -6.71
CA GLU A 88 0.23 9.14 -5.99
C GLU A 88 1.40 9.60 -6.87
N LEU A 89 2.07 10.67 -6.42
CA LEU A 89 3.28 11.14 -7.08
C LEU A 89 4.41 10.11 -6.90
N TYR A 90 5.09 9.80 -8.00
CA TYR A 90 6.24 8.93 -7.98
C TYR A 90 7.32 9.47 -7.04
N ASN A 91 7.77 8.62 -6.13
CA ASN A 91 8.82 8.93 -5.18
C ASN A 91 10.03 8.02 -5.44
N ASP A 92 11.10 8.61 -5.95
CA ASP A 92 12.33 7.87 -6.24
C ASP A 92 12.97 7.28 -4.98
N THR A 93 12.79 7.88 -3.80
CA THR A 93 13.36 7.32 -2.56
C THR A 93 12.68 6.01 -2.15
N LYS A 94 11.39 5.86 -2.47
CA LYS A 94 10.59 4.68 -2.12
C LYS A 94 10.58 3.62 -3.22
N TYR A 95 10.61 4.01 -4.50
CA TYR A 95 10.32 3.07 -5.59
C TYR A 95 11.29 3.18 -6.74
N ARG A 96 11.60 2.03 -7.36
CA ARG A 96 12.15 1.96 -8.72
C ARG A 96 11.01 1.91 -9.74
N ARG A 97 11.24 2.47 -10.93
CA ARG A 97 10.29 2.33 -12.04
C ARG A 97 10.46 0.98 -12.71
N SER A 98 9.34 0.29 -12.94
CA SER A 98 9.29 -0.90 -13.77
C SER A 98 9.61 -0.58 -15.23
N TYR A 99 10.03 -1.59 -15.98
CA TYR A 99 10.41 -1.44 -17.39
C TYR A 99 9.27 -0.93 -18.29
N ASP A 100 8.02 -1.25 -17.97
CA ASP A 100 6.81 -0.83 -18.70
C ASP A 100 6.31 0.57 -18.33
N SER A 101 7.07 1.30 -17.51
CA SER A 101 6.75 2.66 -17.08
C SER A 101 6.99 3.71 -18.17
N GLU A 102 6.10 4.70 -18.22
CA GLU A 102 6.41 5.98 -18.86
C GLU A 102 7.32 6.79 -17.92
N PHE A 103 8.63 6.81 -18.18
CA PHE A 103 9.62 7.44 -17.29
C PHE A 103 9.41 8.94 -17.04
N THR A 104 8.67 9.63 -17.92
CA THR A 104 8.31 11.05 -17.74
C THR A 104 7.00 11.26 -16.98
N ALA A 105 6.24 10.18 -16.71
CA ALA A 105 4.97 10.28 -16.00
C ALA A 105 5.20 10.55 -14.51
N PRO A 106 4.49 11.52 -13.92
CA PRO A 106 4.66 11.87 -12.51
C PRO A 106 3.85 10.96 -11.58
N LEU A 107 2.85 10.23 -12.09
CA LEU A 107 1.91 9.47 -11.28
C LEU A 107 2.19 7.96 -11.33
N VAL A 108 2.02 7.31 -10.19
CA VAL A 108 2.02 5.86 -10.09
C VAL A 108 0.64 5.32 -10.52
N LEU A 109 0.65 4.44 -11.52
CA LEU A 109 -0.52 3.71 -11.98
C LEU A 109 -0.86 2.58 -11.00
N TYR A 110 0.12 1.75 -10.66
CA TYR A 110 0.04 0.70 -9.65
C TYR A 110 1.42 0.35 -9.09
N HIS A 111 1.45 -0.27 -7.91
CA HIS A 111 2.65 -0.79 -7.28
C HIS A 111 2.79 -2.27 -7.61
N VAL A 112 3.98 -2.68 -8.06
CA VAL A 112 4.32 -4.10 -8.30
C VAL A 112 4.71 -4.75 -6.98
N TRP A 113 5.55 -4.08 -6.20
CA TRP A 113 5.93 -4.51 -4.86
C TRP A 113 6.08 -3.31 -3.91
N PRO A 114 5.61 -3.39 -2.66
CA PRO A 114 5.75 -2.29 -1.70
C PRO A 114 7.21 -2.03 -1.34
N ALA A 115 7.50 -0.80 -0.92
CA ALA A 115 8.79 -0.47 -0.34
C ALA A 115 8.83 -0.94 1.12
N LEU A 116 9.93 -1.54 1.57
CA LEU A 116 10.10 -1.93 2.96
C LEU A 116 10.68 -0.77 3.76
N THR A 117 10.12 -0.58 4.94
CA THR A 117 10.47 0.50 5.86
C THR A 117 10.76 -0.04 7.25
N GLU A 118 11.72 0.59 7.91
CA GLU A 118 12.06 0.34 9.31
C GLU A 118 12.07 1.71 10.01
N ARG A 119 11.25 1.87 11.06
CA ARG A 119 11.12 3.14 11.81
C ARG A 119 10.85 4.36 10.89
N GLY A 120 10.07 4.17 9.84
CA GLY A 120 9.72 5.20 8.86
C GLY A 120 10.79 5.52 7.80
N SER A 121 11.95 4.84 7.85
CA SER A 121 13.00 4.96 6.83
C SER A 121 12.90 3.83 5.80
N VAL A 122 13.02 4.14 4.52
CA VAL A 122 13.05 3.12 3.46
C VAL A 122 14.37 2.36 3.51
N ILE A 123 14.29 1.05 3.72
CA ILE A 123 15.45 0.17 3.71
C ILE A 123 15.60 -0.57 2.38
N VAL A 124 14.48 -0.86 1.72
CA VAL A 124 14.44 -1.50 0.40
C VAL A 124 13.41 -0.77 -0.45
N LYS A 125 13.85 -0.25 -1.60
CA LYS A 125 12.93 0.36 -2.57
C LYS A 125 11.99 -0.71 -3.12
N GLY A 126 10.70 -0.37 -3.17
CA GLY A 126 9.71 -1.16 -3.90
C GLY A 126 9.80 -0.91 -5.41
N GLU A 127 8.77 -1.38 -6.11
CA GLU A 127 8.66 -1.23 -7.56
C GLU A 127 7.28 -0.69 -7.92
N ALA A 128 7.24 0.29 -8.83
CA ALA A 128 6.04 0.97 -9.25
C ALA A 128 6.01 1.19 -10.76
N VAL A 129 4.82 1.07 -11.35
CA VAL A 129 4.55 1.42 -12.74
C VAL A 129 3.96 2.82 -12.80
N THR A 130 4.49 3.66 -13.68
CA THR A 130 4.02 5.03 -13.86
C THR A 130 3.45 5.25 -15.25
N ARG A 131 2.32 5.94 -15.37
CA ARG A 131 1.75 6.37 -16.66
C ARG A 131 1.06 7.73 -16.57
N ARG A 132 1.01 8.45 -17.69
CA ARG A 132 0.34 9.78 -17.78
C ARG A 132 -1.16 9.71 -17.58
N ASP A 133 -1.78 8.57 -17.87
CA ASP A 133 -3.21 8.30 -17.72
C ASP A 133 -3.57 7.69 -16.35
N ALA A 134 -2.59 7.56 -15.44
CA ALA A 134 -2.86 7.06 -14.10
C ALA A 134 -3.96 7.90 -13.43
N PRO A 135 -4.99 7.24 -12.85
CA PRO A 135 -6.16 7.94 -12.38
C PRO A 135 -5.78 8.80 -11.18
N TRP A 136 -5.67 10.10 -11.41
CA TRP A 136 -5.56 11.06 -10.33
C TRP A 136 -6.89 11.04 -9.59
N ARG A 137 -6.94 10.42 -8.40
CA ARG A 137 -8.02 10.70 -7.45
C ARG A 137 -7.82 12.12 -6.95
N ARG A 138 -8.28 13.09 -7.74
CA ARG A 138 -8.53 14.44 -7.24
C ARG A 138 -9.50 14.19 -6.11
N SER A 139 -9.07 14.39 -4.87
CA SER A 139 -9.96 14.51 -3.74
C SER A 139 -11.14 15.33 -4.24
N ARG A 140 -12.31 14.67 -4.33
CA ARG A 140 -13.54 15.31 -4.80
C ARG A 140 -14.06 16.20 -3.68
N SER A 141 -13.20 16.94 -3.00
CA SER A 141 -13.53 18.23 -2.43
C SER A 141 -13.72 19.21 -3.60
N ARG A 142 -14.75 18.96 -4.41
CA ARG A 142 -15.54 20.08 -4.87
C ARG A 142 -16.32 20.48 -3.64
N SER A 143 -15.75 21.35 -2.80
CA SER A 143 -16.60 22.32 -2.13
C SER A 143 -17.44 22.91 -3.24
N VAL A 144 -18.71 22.52 -3.31
CA VAL A 144 -19.70 23.21 -4.11
C VAL A 144 -19.83 24.56 -3.41
N SER A 145 -18.92 25.49 -3.72
CA SER A 145 -19.12 26.88 -3.41
C SER A 145 -20.46 27.23 -4.06
N PRO A 146 -21.46 27.70 -3.31
CA PRO A 146 -22.75 28.01 -3.88
C PRO A 146 -22.52 28.95 -5.06
N VAL A 147 -23.04 28.55 -6.23
CA VAL A 147 -22.99 29.36 -7.44
C VAL A 147 -23.46 30.76 -7.05
N ARG A 148 -22.52 31.70 -7.15
CA ARG A 148 -22.75 33.13 -6.91
C ARG A 148 -23.97 33.52 -7.72
N SER A 149 -25.05 33.86 -7.02
CA SER A 149 -26.31 34.32 -7.58
C SER A 149 -26.02 35.39 -8.64
N ARG A 150 -26.57 35.21 -9.84
CA ARG A 150 -26.55 36.22 -10.90
C ARG A 150 -27.31 37.45 -10.40
N SER A 151 -26.60 38.42 -9.85
CA SER A 151 -27.14 39.75 -9.57
C SER A 151 -27.52 40.41 -10.89
N LEU A 152 -28.81 40.62 -11.10
CA LEU A 152 -29.35 41.46 -12.17
C LEU A 152 -28.76 42.86 -12.02
N SER A 153 -27.94 43.27 -12.98
CA SER A 153 -27.48 44.65 -13.06
C SER A 153 -28.63 45.49 -13.64
N PRO A 154 -29.03 46.61 -13.01
CA PRO A 154 -30.09 47.45 -13.55
C PRO A 154 -29.55 48.27 -14.74
N THR A 155 -30.12 48.03 -15.91
CA THR A 155 -29.86 48.85 -17.10
C THR A 155 -30.48 50.24 -16.88
N ARG A 156 -29.64 51.25 -16.68
CA ARG A 156 -30.03 52.66 -16.77
C ARG A 156 -30.43 52.96 -18.20
N SER A 157 -31.72 53.16 -18.47
CA SER A 157 -32.18 53.91 -19.64
C SER A 157 -32.23 55.40 -19.28
N LEU A 158 -31.25 56.16 -19.77
CA LEU A 158 -31.34 57.61 -19.84
C LEU A 158 -32.11 58.00 -21.11
N ARG A 159 -33.06 58.91 -20.93
CA ARG A 159 -34.04 59.40 -21.90
C ARG A 159 -33.50 60.51 -22.82
N PHE A 160 -34.30 60.77 -23.89
CA PHE A 160 -34.45 61.98 -24.72
C PHE A 160 -33.40 62.16 -25.83
N TYR A 161 -33.76 62.53 -27.09
CA TYR A 161 -34.85 63.36 -27.61
C TYR A 161 -35.79 62.64 -28.60
#